data_AF-A0A6V7I095-F1
#
_entry.id   AF-A0A6V7I095-F1
#
_cell.length_a   1.000
_cell.length_b   1.000
_cell.length_c   1.000
_cell.angle_alpha   90.00
_cell.angle_beta   90.00
_cell.angle_gamma   90.00
#
_symmetry.space_group_name_H-M   'P 1'
#
loop_
_entity.id
_entity.type
_entity.pdbx_description
1 polymer ?
#
loop_
_entity_poly.entity_id
_entity_poly.type
_entity_poly.pdbx_seq_one_letter_code
_entity_poly.pdbx_strand_id
1 'polypeptide(L)'
;FTEEQIILYGWSIGGFTSTWAAMNYPRIQALVLDATFDDVLPLAMTRMPAAIDSIVRNVIREYLNLNVAEQLKKYDGRVLLIRRTDDEIMCTPTNSLSNNRANFLLTKLLVHRYPHLFVDSRETLDVLTEYLANPAHDASGNITRSLPQRAY
;
A
#
# COMPACT_ATOMS: atom_id res chain seq x y z
N PHE A 1 -15.60 12.63 -19.97
CA PHE A 1 -14.52 13.27 -19.20
C PHE A 1 -13.21 12.91 -19.85
N THR A 2 -12.22 13.80 -19.84
CA THR A 2 -10.86 13.43 -20.27
C THR A 2 -10.18 12.63 -19.16
N GLU A 3 -9.14 11.86 -19.47
CA GLU A 3 -8.43 11.05 -18.46
C GLU A 3 -7.90 11.92 -17.32
N GLU A 4 -7.41 13.12 -17.64
CA GLU A 4 -6.82 14.08 -16.70
C GLU A 4 -7.83 14.66 -15.69
N GLN A 5 -9.11 14.33 -15.84
CA GLN A 5 -10.20 14.68 -14.92
C GLN A 5 -10.65 13.50 -14.05
N ILE A 6 -9.97 12.35 -14.14
CA ILE A 6 -10.33 11.12 -13.46
C ILE A 6 -9.33 10.85 -12.33
N ILE A 7 -9.86 10.61 -11.14
CA ILE A 7 -9.12 10.08 -9.99
C ILE A 7 -9.59 8.65 -9.77
N LEU A 8 -8.65 7.70 -9.74
CA LEU A 8 -8.96 6.31 -9.42
C LEU A 8 -8.77 6.09 -7.92
N TYR A 9 -9.75 5.44 -7.29
CA TYR A 9 -9.72 5.06 -5.89
C TYR A 9 -9.78 3.53 -5.78
N GLY A 10 -8.70 2.94 -5.28
CA GLY A 10 -8.60 1.51 -5.00
C GLY A 10 -8.58 1.26 -3.50
N TRP A 11 -9.50 0.41 -3.02
CA TRP A 11 -9.51 -0.04 -1.62
C TRP A 11 -9.17 -1.52 -1.53
N SER A 12 -8.29 -1.87 -0.61
CA SER A 12 -7.89 -3.26 -0.36
C SER A 12 -7.37 -3.92 -1.65
N ILE A 13 -7.90 -5.09 -2.01
CA ILE A 13 -7.58 -5.78 -3.26
C ILE A 13 -7.93 -4.96 -4.51
N GLY A 14 -8.88 -4.02 -4.42
CA GLY A 14 -9.22 -3.09 -5.51
C GLY A 14 -8.09 -2.13 -5.87
N GLY A 15 -7.05 -2.04 -5.04
CA GLY A 15 -5.80 -1.38 -5.40
C GLY A 15 -5.16 -1.99 -6.64
N PHE A 16 -5.22 -3.32 -6.80
CA PHE A 16 -4.70 -4.02 -7.98
C PHE A 16 -5.32 -3.54 -9.29
N THR A 17 -6.64 -3.50 -9.37
CA THR A 17 -7.33 -3.07 -10.59
C THR A 17 -7.11 -1.59 -10.86
N SER A 18 -7.03 -0.78 -9.79
CA SER A 18 -6.78 0.65 -9.88
C SER A 18 -5.36 0.97 -10.38
N THR A 19 -4.34 0.24 -9.89
CA THR A 19 -2.97 0.37 -10.40
C THR A 19 -2.81 -0.16 -11.80
N TRP A 20 -3.54 -1.23 -12.16
CA TRP A 20 -3.56 -1.75 -13.52
C TRP A 20 -4.14 -0.70 -14.48
N ALA A 21 -5.24 -0.06 -14.11
CA ALA A 21 -5.80 1.03 -14.90
C ALA A 21 -4.83 2.22 -14.99
N ALA A 22 -4.21 2.62 -13.88
CA ALA A 22 -3.23 3.71 -13.87
C ALA A 22 -2.02 3.45 -14.78
N MET A 23 -1.50 2.22 -14.85
CA MET A 23 -0.38 1.90 -15.75
C MET A 23 -0.77 1.88 -17.23
N ASN A 24 -2.05 1.63 -17.57
CA ASN A 24 -2.52 1.58 -18.95
C ASN A 24 -3.12 2.92 -19.44
N TYR A 25 -3.58 3.75 -18.51
CA TYR A 25 -4.14 5.08 -18.75
C TYR A 25 -3.33 6.12 -17.95
N PRO A 26 -2.05 6.36 -18.30
CA PRO A 26 -1.13 7.14 -17.48
C PRO A 26 -1.50 8.63 -17.38
N ARG A 27 -2.47 9.12 -18.16
CA ARG A 27 -2.95 10.50 -18.10
C ARG A 27 -4.01 10.72 -17.03
N ILE A 28 -4.44 9.69 -16.30
CA ILE A 28 -5.34 9.90 -15.16
C ILE A 28 -4.72 10.87 -14.15
N GLN A 29 -5.57 11.71 -13.56
CA GLN A 29 -5.14 12.82 -12.71
C GLN A 29 -4.35 12.34 -11.49
N ALA A 30 -4.87 11.32 -10.81
CA ALA A 30 -4.29 10.77 -9.60
C ALA A 30 -4.82 9.37 -9.31
N LEU A 31 -4.06 8.66 -8.50
CA LEU A 31 -4.41 7.36 -7.93
C LEU A 31 -4.43 7.46 -6.41
N VAL A 32 -5.51 6.98 -5.79
CA VAL A 32 -5.66 6.87 -4.34
C VAL A 32 -5.76 5.40 -3.99
N LEU A 33 -4.92 4.95 -3.08
CA LEU A 33 -4.82 3.56 -2.63
C LEU A 33 -5.05 3.51 -1.12
N ASP A 34 -6.19 2.99 -0.71
CA ASP A 34 -6.55 2.81 0.70
C ASP A 34 -6.41 1.34 1.10
N ALA A 35 -5.64 1.07 2.16
CA ALA A 35 -5.43 -0.28 2.69
C ALA A 35 -5.00 -1.30 1.63
N THR A 36 -4.24 -0.86 0.61
CA THR A 36 -3.80 -1.68 -0.51
C THR A 36 -2.50 -2.41 -0.18
N PHE A 37 -2.35 -3.62 -0.70
CA PHE A 37 -1.19 -4.49 -0.49
C PHE A 37 -0.81 -5.25 -1.76
N ASP A 38 0.43 -5.74 -1.79
CA ASP A 38 1.07 -6.32 -2.98
C ASP A 38 1.02 -7.87 -3.02
N ASP A 39 0.84 -8.50 -1.86
CA ASP A 39 0.93 -9.96 -1.71
C ASP A 39 -0.16 -10.50 -0.78
N VAL A 40 -0.98 -11.43 -1.31
CA VAL A 40 -2.04 -12.12 -0.56
C VAL A 40 -1.52 -13.31 0.23
N LEU A 41 -0.30 -13.81 -0.04
CA LEU A 41 0.19 -15.05 0.57
C LEU A 41 0.19 -15.01 2.10
N PRO A 42 0.70 -13.97 2.77
CA PRO A 42 0.72 -13.93 4.24
C PRO A 42 -0.69 -14.00 4.85
N LEU A 43 -1.70 -13.47 4.16
CA LEU A 43 -3.09 -13.50 4.59
C LEU A 43 -3.67 -14.91 4.49
N ALA A 44 -3.50 -15.56 3.35
CA ALA A 44 -3.99 -16.90 3.14
C ALA A 44 -3.35 -17.90 4.10
N MET A 45 -2.04 -17.75 4.35
CA MET A 45 -1.33 -18.60 5.30
C MET A 45 -1.84 -18.53 6.72
N THR A 46 -2.41 -17.39 7.11
CA THR A 46 -2.96 -17.19 8.45
C THR A 46 -4.36 -17.78 8.58
N ARG A 47 -5.06 -18.03 7.47
CA ARG A 47 -6.46 -18.49 7.45
C ARG A 47 -6.62 -19.95 7.01
N MET A 48 -5.68 -20.48 6.22
CA MET A 48 -5.77 -21.82 5.65
C MET A 48 -5.16 -22.90 6.57
N PRO A 49 -5.67 -24.14 6.54
CA PRO A 49 -5.09 -25.24 7.32
C PRO A 49 -3.65 -25.55 6.93
N ALA A 50 -2.80 -25.81 7.93
CA ALA A 50 -1.39 -26.15 7.72
C ALA A 50 -1.19 -27.39 6.83
N ALA A 51 -2.14 -28.32 6.83
CA ALA A 51 -2.10 -29.54 5.99
C ALA A 51 -2.05 -29.27 4.48
N ILE A 52 -2.47 -28.07 4.04
CA ILE A 52 -2.49 -27.68 2.62
C ILE A 52 -1.55 -26.50 2.32
N ASP A 53 -0.61 -26.18 3.21
CA ASP A 53 0.30 -25.03 3.09
C ASP A 53 0.97 -24.97 1.70
N SER A 54 1.60 -26.08 1.27
CA SER A 54 2.28 -26.12 -0.03
C SER A 54 1.34 -25.86 -1.21
N ILE A 55 0.09 -26.32 -1.15
CA ILE A 55 -0.90 -26.09 -2.22
C ILE A 55 -1.29 -24.61 -2.24
N VAL A 56 -1.58 -24.03 -1.07
CA VAL A 56 -1.96 -22.63 -0.92
C VAL A 56 -0.84 -21.71 -1.42
N ARG A 57 0.42 -21.98 -1.06
CA ARG A 57 1.59 -21.24 -1.55
C ARG A 57 1.69 -21.27 -3.06
N ASN A 58 1.60 -22.45 -3.66
CA ASN A 58 1.72 -22.62 -5.11
C ASN A 58 0.60 -21.87 -5.84
N VAL A 59 -0.65 -22.10 -5.45
CA VAL A 59 -1.81 -21.45 -6.08
C VAL A 59 -1.72 -19.93 -5.98
N ILE A 60 -1.35 -19.39 -4.83
CA ILE A 60 -1.26 -17.94 -4.66
C ILE A 60 -0.14 -17.35 -5.49
N ARG A 61 1.05 -17.97 -5.46
CA ARG A 61 2.21 -17.46 -6.20
C ARG A 61 1.98 -17.51 -7.71
N GLU A 62 1.24 -18.50 -8.18
CA GLU A 62 1.01 -18.73 -9.61
C GLU A 62 -0.20 -17.95 -10.15
N TYR A 63 -1.29 -17.84 -9.39
CA TYR A 63 -2.57 -17.31 -9.88
C TYR A 63 -3.03 -16.00 -9.22
N LEU A 64 -2.48 -15.62 -8.06
CA LEU A 64 -2.95 -14.45 -7.27
C LEU A 64 -1.83 -13.45 -6.95
N ASN A 65 -0.83 -13.36 -7.82
CA ASN A 65 0.19 -12.32 -7.72
C ASN A 65 -0.40 -10.96 -8.10
N LEU A 66 -0.68 -10.11 -7.10
CA LEU A 66 -1.28 -8.80 -7.34
C LEU A 66 -0.30 -7.80 -7.97
N ASN A 67 1.01 -7.98 -7.90
CA ASN A 67 2.04 -7.13 -8.54
C ASN A 67 1.79 -5.60 -8.56
N VAL A 68 1.08 -5.06 -7.57
CA VAL A 68 0.68 -3.65 -7.40
C VAL A 68 1.89 -2.74 -7.45
N ALA A 69 2.99 -3.13 -6.80
CA ALA A 69 4.23 -2.38 -6.84
C ALA A 69 4.80 -2.26 -8.26
N GLU A 70 4.78 -3.35 -9.05
CA GLU A 70 5.27 -3.32 -10.44
C GLU A 70 4.38 -2.51 -11.37
N GLN A 71 3.06 -2.48 -11.10
CA GLN A 71 2.13 -1.62 -11.82
C GLN A 71 2.36 -0.15 -11.47
N LEU A 72 2.57 0.18 -10.19
CA LEU A 72 2.88 1.53 -9.73
C LEU A 72 4.16 2.10 -10.34
N LYS A 73 5.18 1.27 -10.58
CA LYS A 73 6.42 1.69 -11.25
C LYS A 73 6.21 2.21 -12.68
N LYS A 74 5.08 1.88 -13.30
CA LYS A 74 4.69 2.29 -14.66
C LYS A 74 3.74 3.49 -14.68
N TYR A 75 3.41 4.05 -13.52
CA TYR A 75 2.58 5.23 -13.39
C TYR A 75 3.36 6.36 -12.72
N ASP A 76 3.68 7.41 -13.48
CA ASP A 76 4.45 8.56 -12.99
C ASP A 76 3.58 9.63 -12.32
N GLY A 77 2.25 9.49 -12.41
CA GLY A 77 1.32 10.45 -11.85
C GLY A 77 1.24 10.46 -10.31
N ARG A 78 0.33 11.26 -9.78
CA ARG A 78 0.20 11.47 -8.33
C ARG A 78 -0.40 10.24 -7.67
N VAL A 79 0.22 9.78 -6.58
CA VAL A 79 -0.26 8.62 -5.81
C VAL A 79 -0.44 9.04 -4.35
N LEU A 80 -1.62 8.79 -3.79
CA LEU A 80 -1.90 8.90 -2.37
C LEU A 80 -2.07 7.50 -1.78
N LEU A 81 -1.21 7.13 -0.83
CA LEU A 81 -1.33 5.90 -0.05
C LEU A 81 -1.96 6.21 1.30
N ILE A 82 -3.15 5.67 1.56
CA ILE A 82 -3.81 5.74 2.87
C ILE A 82 -3.45 4.48 3.64
N ARG A 83 -2.59 4.66 4.64
CA ARG A 83 -2.10 3.60 5.53
C ARG A 83 -3.04 3.43 6.71
N ARG A 84 -3.75 2.31 6.78
CA ARG A 84 -4.56 1.93 7.96
C ARG A 84 -3.69 1.20 8.97
N THR A 85 -3.70 1.68 10.21
CA THR A 85 -2.83 1.20 11.29
C THR A 85 -3.53 0.20 12.21
N ASP A 86 -4.85 0.31 12.33
CA ASP A 86 -5.74 -0.57 13.08
C ASP A 86 -6.56 -1.45 12.11
N ASP A 87 -5.85 -2.25 11.32
CA ASP A 87 -6.42 -3.15 10.31
C ASP A 87 -5.67 -4.49 10.34
N GLU A 88 -6.38 -5.57 10.63
CA GLU A 88 -5.85 -6.95 10.78
C GLU A 88 -5.25 -7.52 9.49
N ILE A 89 -5.73 -7.04 8.33
CA ILE A 89 -5.28 -7.44 7.01
C ILE A 89 -4.01 -6.67 6.66
N MET A 90 -3.90 -5.41 7.10
CA MET A 90 -2.71 -4.60 6.86
C MET A 90 -1.58 -4.96 7.83
N CYS A 91 -1.87 -5.17 9.10
CA CYS A 91 -0.90 -5.48 10.16
C CYS A 91 -1.03 -6.96 10.57
N THR A 92 -0.16 -7.84 10.06
CA THR A 92 -0.11 -9.25 10.48
C THR A 92 1.30 -9.60 10.97
N PRO A 93 1.48 -10.06 12.23
CA PRO A 93 0.47 -10.25 13.28
C PRO A 93 -0.19 -8.93 13.73
N THR A 94 -1.38 -9.00 14.32
CA THR A 94 -2.19 -7.84 14.73
C THR A 94 -1.37 -6.84 15.55
N ASN A 95 -1.61 -5.54 15.33
CA ASN A 95 -0.92 -4.42 16.01
C ASN A 95 0.59 -4.31 15.71
N SER A 96 1.10 -5.04 14.71
CA SER A 96 2.50 -4.87 14.27
C SER A 96 2.60 -3.83 13.15
N LEU A 97 2.82 -2.56 13.52
CA LEU A 97 2.98 -1.46 12.56
C LEU A 97 4.20 -1.62 11.66
N SER A 98 5.29 -2.19 12.17
CA SER A 98 6.48 -2.50 11.38
C SER A 98 6.17 -3.43 10.21
N ASN A 99 5.25 -4.38 10.43
CA ASN A 99 4.79 -5.33 9.43
C ASN A 99 3.56 -4.86 8.63
N ASN A 100 3.21 -3.56 8.72
CA ASN A 100 2.11 -3.03 7.93
C ASN A 100 2.41 -3.16 6.43
N ARG A 101 1.53 -3.82 5.69
CA ARG A 101 1.70 -4.10 4.26
C ARG A 101 1.87 -2.85 3.40
N ALA A 102 1.27 -1.72 3.79
CA ALA A 102 1.44 -0.46 3.08
C ALA A 102 2.85 0.10 3.22
N ASN A 103 3.58 -0.21 4.29
CA ASN A 103 4.98 0.22 4.45
C ASN A 103 5.83 -0.37 3.31
N PHE A 104 5.69 -1.66 3.04
CA PHE A 104 6.44 -2.32 1.97
C PHE A 104 6.10 -1.75 0.60
N LEU A 105 4.81 -1.50 0.33
CA LEU A 105 4.36 -0.91 -0.93
C LEU A 105 4.91 0.52 -1.10
N LEU A 106 4.84 1.35 -0.05
CA LEU A 106 5.40 2.69 -0.03
C LEU A 106 6.91 2.67 -0.26
N THR A 107 7.65 1.82 0.46
CA THR A 107 9.10 1.68 0.31
C THR A 107 9.48 1.31 -1.13
N LYS A 108 8.81 0.33 -1.74
CA LYS A 108 9.05 -0.04 -3.15
C LYS A 108 8.79 1.12 -4.11
N LEU A 109 7.75 1.92 -3.86
CA LEU A 109 7.42 3.09 -4.68
C LEU A 109 8.48 4.19 -4.54
N LEU A 110 8.90 4.51 -3.30
CA LEU A 110 9.89 5.54 -3.02
C LEU A 110 11.27 5.18 -3.58
N VAL A 111 11.70 3.93 -3.40
CA VAL A 111 12.97 3.43 -3.96
C VAL A 111 12.99 3.55 -5.48
N HIS A 112 11.86 3.27 -6.15
CA HIS A 112 11.76 3.41 -7.60
C HIS A 112 11.73 4.88 -8.07
N ARG A 113 10.95 5.74 -7.39
CA ARG A 113 10.79 7.15 -7.79
C ARG A 113 11.97 8.04 -7.42
N TYR A 114 12.69 7.70 -6.35
CA TYR A 114 13.79 8.50 -5.80
C TYR A 114 15.05 7.64 -5.56
N PRO A 115 15.56 6.94 -6.59
CA PRO A 115 16.63 5.97 -6.41
C PRO A 115 17.88 6.59 -5.75
N HIS A 116 18.22 7.83 -6.08
CA HIS A 116 19.38 8.52 -5.50
C HIS A 116 19.30 8.75 -3.98
N LEU A 117 18.11 8.74 -3.38
CA LEU A 117 17.98 8.80 -1.92
C LEU A 117 18.38 7.47 -1.25
N PHE A 118 18.38 6.35 -1.99
CA PHE A 118 18.56 5.01 -1.46
C PHE A 118 19.83 4.29 -1.98
N VAL A 119 20.48 4.79 -3.03
CA VAL A 119 21.65 4.14 -3.67
C VAL A 119 22.88 4.06 -2.75
N ASP A 120 23.10 5.06 -1.89
CA ASP A 120 24.36 5.20 -1.14
C ASP A 120 24.22 5.11 0.39
N SER A 121 23.01 4.92 0.91
CA SER A 121 22.78 4.89 2.37
C SER A 121 21.80 3.80 2.79
N ARG A 122 22.35 2.71 3.34
CA ARG A 122 21.58 1.74 4.14
C ARG A 122 20.74 2.47 5.20
N GLU A 123 21.33 3.51 5.78
CA GLU A 123 20.75 4.39 6.79
C GLU A 123 19.39 5.00 6.37
N THR A 124 19.20 5.41 5.10
CA THR A 124 17.92 6.01 4.68
C THR A 124 16.79 4.98 4.71
N LEU A 125 17.06 3.73 4.33
CA LEU A 125 16.06 2.66 4.40
C LEU A 125 15.76 2.29 5.86
N ASP A 126 16.78 2.29 6.72
CA ASP A 126 16.63 2.01 8.15
C ASP A 126 15.81 3.11 8.83
N VAL A 127 16.10 4.38 8.56
CA VAL A 127 15.33 5.54 9.06
C VAL A 127 13.89 5.51 8.57
N LEU A 128 13.65 5.20 7.28
CA LEU A 128 12.28 5.05 6.75
C LEU A 128 11.54 3.90 7.46
N THR A 129 12.21 2.78 7.69
CA THR A 129 11.62 1.61 8.36
C THR A 129 11.28 1.93 9.82
N GLU A 130 12.18 2.59 10.55
CA GLU A 130 11.96 3.05 11.92
C GLU A 130 10.80 4.04 12.00
N TYR A 131 10.79 5.04 11.11
CA TYR A 131 9.72 6.03 11.02
C TYR A 131 8.35 5.38 10.82
N LEU A 132 8.24 4.43 9.87
CA LEU A 132 6.99 3.73 9.58
C LEU A 132 6.58 2.75 10.68
N ALA A 133 7.51 2.26 11.49
CA ALA A 133 7.22 1.38 12.61
C ALA A 133 6.74 2.13 13.87
N ASN A 134 6.96 3.44 13.95
CA ASN A 134 6.68 4.23 15.14
C ASN A 134 5.20 4.70 15.23
N PRO A 135 4.44 4.27 16.25
CA PRO A 135 3.01 4.61 16.40
C PRO A 135 2.73 6.08 16.70
N ALA A 136 3.72 6.85 17.19
CA ALA A 136 3.54 8.25 17.55
C ALA A 136 3.20 9.14 16.35
N HIS A 137 3.65 8.76 15.14
CA HIS A 137 3.41 9.54 13.93
C HIS A 137 1.98 9.44 13.41
N ASP A 138 1.26 8.36 13.74
CA ASP A 138 -0.12 8.13 13.28
C ASP A 138 -1.16 8.84 14.15
N ALA A 139 -0.83 9.13 15.42
CA ALA A 139 -1.71 9.85 16.34
C ALA A 139 -1.94 11.32 15.94
N SER A 140 -0.99 11.91 15.22
CA SER A 140 -1.03 13.31 14.73
C SER A 140 -2.18 13.57 13.76
N GLY A 141 -2.67 12.54 13.06
CA GLY A 141 -3.80 12.64 12.11
C GLY A 141 -5.18 12.75 12.78
N ASN A 142 -5.29 12.49 14.09
CA ASN A 142 -6.55 12.61 14.81
C ASN A 142 -6.87 14.04 15.27
N ILE A 143 -5.91 14.97 15.19
CA ILE A 143 -6.10 16.37 15.62
C ILE A 143 -7.01 17.15 14.64
N THR A 144 -7.23 16.66 13.41
CA THR A 144 -8.13 17.30 12.43
C THR A 144 -9.60 16.88 12.54
N ARG A 145 -10.00 16.09 13.55
CA ARG A 145 -11.43 15.71 13.76
C ARG A 145 -12.34 16.81 14.33
N SER A 146 -11.84 18.02 14.59
CA SER A 146 -12.68 19.16 14.96
C SER A 146 -12.76 20.19 13.83
N LEU A 147 -13.40 19.83 12.72
CA LEU A 147 -14.04 20.86 11.88
C LEU A 147 -15.39 21.18 12.52
N PRO A 148 -15.68 22.45 12.85
CA PRO A 148 -16.97 22.80 13.43
C PRO A 148 -18.07 22.45 12.44
N GLN A 149 -19.04 21.65 12.88
CA GLN A 149 -20.29 21.48 12.15
C GLN A 149 -20.87 22.88 11.95
N ARG A 150 -20.98 23.31 10.68
CA ARG A 150 -21.78 24.49 10.36
C ARG A 150 -23.23 24.14 10.69
N ALA A 151 -23.76 24.81 11.70
CA ALA A 151 -25.19 24.87 11.94
C ALA A 151 -25.85 25.46 10.69
N TYR A 152 -26.74 24.69 10.07
CA TYR A 152 -27.80 25.22 9.21
C TYR A 152 -29.02 25.45 10.09
#